data_AF-S7U5N6-F1
#
_entry.id   AF-S7U5N6-F1
#
_cell.length_a   1.000
_cell.length_b   1.000
_cell.length_c   1.000
_cell.angle_alpha   90.00
_cell.angle_beta   90.00
_cell.angle_gamma   90.00
#
_symmetry.space_group_name_H-M   'P 1'
#
loop_
_entity.id
_entity.type
_entity.pdbx_description
1 polymer ?
#
loop_
_entity_poly.entity_id
_entity_poly.type
_entity_poly.pdbx_seq_one_letter_code
_entity_poly.pdbx_strand_id
1 'polypeptide(L)'
;MTNGCDADGCLLPDCDRLTRLGRWLRSTSLDELPELFNIIKGDMSIVGPRPLLMQYLDRYTPEQARRHEVKPGLTGWAQIHGRNDISWEDKFNMDVWYVDHQSLWLDINIILTTVGKVLKREGISRAGEATAAEFMGHAGT
;
A
#
# COMPACT_ATOMS: atom_id res chain seq x y z
N MET A 1 18.12 1.54 2.14
CA MET A 1 18.32 2.99 1.98
C MET A 1 19.45 3.42 2.92
N THR A 2 20.06 4.58 2.73
CA THR A 2 21.03 5.16 3.69
C THR A 2 20.33 6.11 4.67
N ASN A 3 20.99 6.43 5.78
CA ASN A 3 20.54 7.43 6.76
C ASN A 3 21.25 8.78 6.56
N GLY A 4 21.52 9.15 5.29
CA GLY A 4 22.17 10.43 5.00
C GLY A 4 21.29 11.60 5.43
N CYS A 5 21.87 12.54 6.15
CA CYS A 5 21.25 13.80 6.54
C CYS A 5 21.99 14.98 5.87
N ASP A 6 21.29 16.10 5.72
CA ASP A 6 21.91 17.38 5.36
C ASP A 6 22.64 18.02 6.56
N ALA A 7 23.18 19.23 6.34
CA ALA A 7 23.94 19.96 7.36
C ALA A 7 23.10 20.35 8.59
N ASP A 8 21.77 20.43 8.44
CA ASP A 8 20.83 20.79 9.49
C ASP A 8 20.30 19.55 10.23
N GLY A 9 20.75 18.34 9.85
CA GLY A 9 20.36 17.07 10.45
C GLY A 9 19.05 16.49 9.88
N CYS A 10 18.45 17.12 8.87
CA CYS A 10 17.26 16.61 8.21
C CYS A 10 17.62 15.47 7.25
N LEU A 11 16.76 14.46 7.13
CA LEU A 11 16.99 13.35 6.20
C LEU A 11 17.02 13.86 4.75
N LEU A 12 18.03 13.42 3.99
CA LEU A 12 18.12 13.73 2.56
C LEU A 12 16.91 13.17 1.79
N PRO A 13 16.57 13.74 0.62
CA PRO A 13 15.54 13.20 -0.24
C PRO A 13 15.75 11.72 -0.57
N ASP A 14 14.65 10.99 -0.76
CA ASP A 14 14.68 9.55 -1.03
C ASP A 14 15.54 9.17 -2.23
N CYS A 15 15.62 10.03 -3.26
CA CYS A 15 16.46 9.80 -4.43
C CYS A 15 17.96 9.73 -4.09
N ASP A 16 18.40 10.50 -3.09
CA ASP A 16 19.79 10.59 -2.66
C ASP A 16 20.14 9.49 -1.65
N ARG A 17 19.13 8.97 -0.95
CA ARG A 17 19.26 7.86 0.01
C ARG A 17 19.13 6.47 -0.62
N LEU A 18 18.75 6.39 -1.90
CA LEU A 18 18.54 5.12 -2.61
C LEU A 18 19.83 4.59 -3.24
N THR A 19 20.41 3.56 -2.62
CA THR A 19 21.61 2.88 -3.12
C THR A 19 21.35 2.19 -4.47
N ARG A 20 22.42 1.86 -5.22
CA ARG A 20 22.30 1.07 -6.47
C ARG A 20 21.59 -0.27 -6.23
N LEU A 21 21.89 -0.93 -5.11
CA LEU A 21 21.19 -2.14 -4.67
C LEU A 21 19.70 -1.87 -4.39
N GLY A 22 19.37 -0.78 -3.68
CA GLY A 22 17.97 -0.41 -3.41
C GLY A 22 17.17 -0.09 -4.67
N ARG A 23 17.80 0.58 -5.65
CA ARG A 23 17.22 0.78 -6.99
C ARG A 23 16.97 -0.53 -7.72
N TRP A 24 17.95 -1.44 -7.68
CA TRP A 24 17.82 -2.74 -8.33
C TRP A 24 16.71 -3.60 -7.69
N LEU A 25 16.65 -3.67 -6.35
CA LEU A 25 15.59 -4.37 -5.63
C LEU A 25 14.20 -3.82 -5.98
N ARG A 26 14.01 -2.49 -5.94
CA ARG A 26 12.74 -1.86 -6.36
C ARG A 26 12.40 -2.12 -7.83
N SER A 27 13.40 -2.10 -8.72
CA SER A 27 13.18 -2.36 -10.15
C SER A 27 12.82 -3.81 -10.47
N THR A 28 13.13 -4.73 -9.56
CA THR A 28 12.86 -6.17 -9.67
C THR A 28 11.72 -6.63 -8.76
N SER A 29 11.11 -5.71 -8.00
CA SER A 29 10.10 -5.99 -6.97
C SER A 29 10.53 -7.03 -5.93
N LEU A 30 11.84 -7.26 -5.77
CA LEU A 30 12.38 -8.23 -4.82
C LEU A 30 12.21 -7.76 -3.37
N ASP A 31 11.93 -6.48 -3.16
CA ASP A 31 11.54 -5.92 -1.86
C ASP A 31 10.17 -6.41 -1.36
N GLU A 32 9.34 -7.02 -2.22
CA GLU A 32 8.05 -7.62 -1.85
C GLU A 32 8.15 -9.10 -1.42
N LEU A 33 9.32 -9.75 -1.57
CA LEU A 33 9.52 -11.15 -1.15
C LEU A 33 9.20 -11.43 0.34
N PRO A 34 9.51 -10.52 1.29
CA PRO A 34 9.09 -10.69 2.68
C PRO A 34 7.56 -10.72 2.86
N GLU A 35 6.82 -9.96 2.04
CA GLU A 35 5.35 -9.97 2.09
C GLU A 35 4.79 -11.31 1.60
N LEU A 36 5.41 -11.92 0.57
CA LEU A 36 5.04 -13.26 0.12
C LEU A 36 5.25 -14.32 1.22
N PHE A 37 6.29 -14.21 2.04
CA PHE A 37 6.49 -15.08 3.19
C PHE A 37 5.36 -14.95 4.23
N ASN A 38 4.89 -13.73 4.48
CA ASN A 38 3.76 -13.48 5.39
C ASN A 38 2.45 -14.10 4.88
N ILE A 39 2.25 -14.15 3.56
CA ILE A 39 1.11 -14.85 2.95
C ILE A 39 1.20 -16.34 3.24
N ILE A 40 2.37 -16.95 3.04
CA ILE A 40 2.59 -18.38 3.30
C ILE A 40 2.41 -18.71 4.78
N LYS A 41 2.88 -17.84 5.68
CA LYS A 41 2.70 -17.97 7.14
C LYS A 41 1.24 -17.77 7.58
N GLY A 42 0.43 -17.15 6.73
CA GLY A 42 -0.99 -16.89 7.00
C GLY A 42 -1.26 -15.56 7.72
N ASP A 43 -0.26 -14.70 7.89
CA ASP A 43 -0.39 -13.36 8.46
C ASP A 43 -1.03 -12.37 7.46
N MET A 44 -0.86 -12.63 6.16
CA MET A 44 -1.42 -11.85 5.05
C MET A 44 -2.19 -12.74 4.06
N SER A 45 -2.94 -12.10 3.17
CA SER A 45 -3.59 -12.68 2.00
C SER A 45 -2.98 -12.12 0.71
N ILE A 46 -3.22 -12.76 -0.43
CA ILE A 46 -2.90 -12.19 -1.74
C ILE A 46 -3.78 -10.97 -1.98
N VAL A 47 -5.08 -11.09 -1.66
CA VAL A 47 -6.09 -10.04 -1.85
C VAL A 47 -6.64 -9.59 -0.50
N GLY A 48 -6.69 -8.27 -0.31
CA GLY A 48 -7.21 -7.61 0.88
C GLY A 48 -6.78 -6.14 0.96
N PRO A 49 -7.30 -5.38 1.95
CA PRO A 49 -6.87 -4.02 2.22
C PRO A 49 -5.35 -3.96 2.48
N ARG A 50 -4.65 -2.98 1.91
CA ARG A 50 -3.20 -2.84 2.13
C ARG A 50 -2.92 -2.59 3.62
N PRO A 51 -1.89 -3.20 4.24
CA PRO A 51 -1.49 -2.84 5.59
C PRO A 51 -1.05 -1.37 5.63
N LEU A 52 -1.47 -0.66 6.68
CA LEU A 52 -1.13 0.74 6.93
C LEU A 52 -0.37 0.87 8.25
N LEU A 53 0.15 2.08 8.53
CA LEU A 53 0.92 2.34 9.74
C LEU A 53 0.07 2.17 11.00
N MET A 54 0.64 1.55 12.04
CA MET A 54 -0.06 1.33 13.31
C MET A 54 -0.53 2.64 13.97
N GLN A 55 0.16 3.76 13.73
CA GLN A 55 -0.23 5.08 14.25
C GLN A 55 -1.59 5.58 13.75
N TYR A 56 -2.17 4.92 12.74
CA TYR A 56 -3.49 5.26 12.21
C TYR A 56 -4.64 4.57 12.95
N LEU A 57 -4.36 3.57 13.80
CA LEU A 57 -5.39 2.80 14.49
C LEU A 57 -6.36 3.70 15.28
N ASP A 58 -5.82 4.70 15.98
CA ASP A 58 -6.61 5.65 16.78
C ASP A 58 -7.28 6.75 15.93
N ARG A 59 -7.01 6.78 14.61
CA ARG A 59 -7.51 7.81 13.68
C ARG A 59 -8.72 7.31 12.86
N TYR A 60 -9.01 6.02 12.90
CA TYR A 60 -10.12 5.43 12.15
C TYR A 60 -11.47 5.74 12.79
N THR A 61 -12.46 6.03 11.96
CA THR A 61 -13.85 5.87 12.37
C THR A 61 -14.18 4.38 12.55
N PRO A 62 -15.25 4.02 13.28
CA PRO A 62 -15.69 2.63 13.38
C PRO A 62 -15.89 1.96 12.03
N GLU A 63 -16.40 2.70 11.04
CA GLU A 63 -16.57 2.18 9.67
C GLU A 63 -15.24 1.92 8.97
N GLN A 64 -14.29 2.86 9.05
CA GLN A 64 -12.98 2.70 8.44
C GLN A 64 -12.19 1.54 9.06
N ALA A 65 -12.38 1.30 10.36
CA ALA A 65 -11.75 0.20 11.10
C ALA A 65 -12.21 -1.18 10.61
N ARG A 66 -13.38 -1.28 9.96
CA ARG A 66 -13.88 -2.54 9.37
C ARG A 66 -12.96 -3.13 8.32
N ARG A 67 -12.06 -2.33 7.73
CA ARG A 67 -10.95 -2.82 6.87
C ARG A 67 -10.14 -3.96 7.50
N HIS A 68 -10.13 -4.05 8.84
CA HIS A 68 -9.40 -5.05 9.61
C HIS A 68 -10.19 -6.34 9.87
N GLU A 69 -11.44 -6.44 9.41
CA GLU A 69 -12.26 -7.66 9.50
C GLU A 69 -11.74 -8.80 8.60
N VAL A 70 -10.92 -8.46 7.59
CA VAL A 70 -10.26 -9.41 6.70
C VAL A 70 -8.73 -9.30 6.80
N LYS A 71 -8.01 -10.33 6.35
CA LYS A 71 -6.55 -10.30 6.34
C LYS A 71 -6.03 -9.20 5.41
N PRO A 72 -4.95 -8.51 5.79
CA PRO A 72 -4.30 -7.54 4.91
C PRO A 72 -3.79 -8.22 3.64
N GLY A 73 -3.87 -7.49 2.52
CA GLY A 73 -3.53 -8.00 1.19
C GLY A 73 -2.28 -7.39 0.58
N LEU A 74 -1.57 -8.17 -0.23
CA LEU A 74 -0.53 -7.66 -1.15
C LEU A 74 -1.16 -6.70 -2.19
N THR A 75 -2.28 -7.12 -2.77
CA THR A 75 -3.13 -6.29 -3.64
C THR A 75 -4.57 -6.24 -3.11
N GLY A 76 -5.42 -5.40 -3.69
CA GLY A 76 -6.77 -5.17 -3.20
C GLY A 76 -7.58 -4.25 -4.10
N TRP A 77 -8.85 -4.06 -3.73
CA TRP A 77 -9.80 -3.29 -4.52
C TRP A 77 -9.35 -1.83 -4.72
N ALA A 78 -8.91 -1.16 -3.65
CA ALA A 78 -8.35 0.19 -3.75
C ALA A 78 -7.07 0.25 -4.60
N GLN A 79 -6.22 -0.77 -4.52
CA GLN A 79 -4.98 -0.87 -5.29
C GLN A 79 -5.24 -0.99 -6.80
N ILE A 80 -6.34 -1.63 -7.22
CA ILE A 80 -6.67 -1.71 -8.65
C ILE A 80 -7.49 -0.52 -9.17
N HIS A 81 -8.06 0.33 -8.31
CA HIS A 81 -8.86 1.49 -8.71
C HIS A 81 -8.15 2.84 -8.64
N GLY A 82 -7.00 2.95 -7.97
CA GLY A 82 -6.26 4.22 -7.96
C GLY A 82 -4.92 4.22 -7.22
N ARG A 83 -4.65 3.23 -6.36
CA ARG A 83 -3.42 3.17 -5.53
C ARG A 83 -3.19 4.45 -4.72
N ASN A 84 -2.33 5.34 -5.21
CA ASN A 84 -1.90 6.58 -4.58
C ASN A 84 -2.59 7.82 -5.18
N ASP A 85 -3.38 7.63 -6.24
CA ASP A 85 -4.10 8.73 -6.93
C ASP A 85 -5.50 8.99 -6.37
N ILE A 86 -5.92 8.22 -5.35
CA ILE A 86 -7.23 8.35 -4.69
C ILE A 86 -7.08 8.95 -3.30
N SER A 87 -8.12 9.63 -2.83
CA SER A 87 -8.17 10.19 -1.48
C SER A 87 -8.14 9.08 -0.42
N TRP A 88 -7.78 9.44 0.81
CA TRP A 88 -7.86 8.50 1.95
C TRP A 88 -9.28 7.99 2.18
N GLU A 89 -10.27 8.87 2.04
CA GLU A 89 -11.68 8.52 2.21
C GLU A 89 -12.13 7.50 1.16
N ASP A 90 -11.83 7.73 -0.12
CA ASP A 90 -12.15 6.78 -1.20
C ASP A 90 -11.46 5.44 -0.98
N LYS A 91 -10.20 5.47 -0.54
CA LYS A 91 -9.44 4.26 -0.23
C LYS A 91 -10.09 3.45 0.87
N PHE A 92 -10.55 4.09 1.95
CA PHE A 92 -11.26 3.40 3.02
C PHE A 92 -12.62 2.89 2.59
N ASN A 93 -13.39 3.67 1.84
CA ASN A 93 -14.68 3.24 1.29
C ASN A 93 -14.49 2.00 0.39
N MET A 94 -13.42 1.96 -0.41
CA MET A 94 -13.08 0.79 -1.24
C MET A 94 -12.62 -0.41 -0.41
N ASP A 95 -11.84 -0.18 0.66
CA ASP A 95 -11.39 -1.25 1.56
C ASP A 95 -12.58 -1.87 2.30
N VAL A 96 -13.51 -1.06 2.80
CA VAL A 96 -14.76 -1.51 3.44
C VAL A 96 -15.68 -2.20 2.45
N TRP A 97 -15.85 -1.64 1.24
CA TRP A 97 -16.64 -2.30 0.20
C TRP A 97 -16.12 -3.69 -0.12
N TYR A 98 -14.78 -3.87 -0.17
CA TYR A 98 -14.18 -5.19 -0.38
C TYR A 98 -14.53 -6.16 0.75
N VAL A 99 -14.50 -5.72 2.01
CA VAL A 99 -14.90 -6.53 3.17
C VAL A 99 -16.33 -7.04 2.99
N ASP A 100 -17.24 -6.17 2.55
CA ASP A 100 -18.67 -6.51 2.37
C ASP A 100 -18.95 -7.42 1.16
N HIS A 101 -18.08 -7.41 0.14
CA HIS A 101 -18.33 -8.06 -1.16
C HIS A 101 -17.32 -9.17 -1.49
N GLN A 102 -16.50 -9.58 -0.52
CA GLN A 102 -15.43 -10.54 -0.73
C GLN A 102 -15.98 -11.84 -1.34
N SER A 103 -15.42 -12.24 -2.49
CA SER A 103 -15.75 -13.50 -3.15
C SER A 103 -14.55 -13.99 -3.96
N LEU A 104 -14.50 -15.30 -4.22
CA LEU A 104 -13.42 -15.90 -5.00
C LEU A 104 -13.28 -15.27 -6.40
N TRP A 105 -14.42 -14.95 -7.04
CA TRP A 105 -14.43 -14.31 -8.36
C TRP A 105 -13.89 -12.88 -8.32
N LEU A 106 -14.22 -12.13 -7.27
CA LEU A 106 -13.69 -10.79 -7.05
C LEU A 106 -12.16 -10.84 -6.86
N ASP A 107 -11.67 -11.78 -6.05
CA ASP A 107 -10.23 -11.95 -5.81
C ASP A 107 -9.47 -12.29 -7.09
N ILE A 108 -10.00 -13.21 -7.91
CA ILE A 108 -9.41 -13.55 -9.21
C ILE A 108 -9.35 -12.31 -10.12
N ASN A 109 -10.42 -11.52 -10.18
CA ASN A 109 -10.44 -10.28 -10.97
C ASN A 109 -9.35 -9.30 -10.49
N ILE A 110 -9.24 -9.08 -9.17
CA ILE A 110 -8.24 -8.19 -8.58
C ILE A 110 -6.83 -8.67 -8.93
N ILE A 111 -6.55 -9.97 -8.83
CA ILE A 111 -5.25 -10.55 -9.17
C ILE A 111 -4.92 -10.32 -10.66
N LEU A 112 -5.84 -10.65 -11.57
CA LEU A 112 -5.61 -10.49 -13.02
C LEU A 112 -5.39 -9.02 -13.40
N THR A 113 -6.18 -8.11 -12.83
CA THR A 113 -6.03 -6.67 -13.04
C THR A 113 -4.69 -6.17 -12.50
N THR A 114 -4.27 -6.67 -11.34
CA THR A 114 -2.96 -6.34 -10.75
C THR A 114 -1.81 -6.77 -11.65
N VAL A 115 -1.83 -8.02 -12.15
CA VAL A 115 -0.83 -8.54 -13.08
C VAL A 115 -0.77 -7.67 -14.35
N GLY A 116 -1.93 -7.32 -14.92
CA GLY A 116 -2.00 -6.43 -16.08
C GLY A 116 -1.33 -5.07 -15.84
N LYS A 117 -1.58 -4.43 -14.69
CA LYS A 117 -0.97 -3.13 -14.34
C LYS A 117 0.54 -3.22 -14.13
N VAL A 118 1.01 -4.28 -13.45
CA VAL A 118 2.45 -4.50 -13.21
C VAL A 118 3.19 -4.72 -14.54
N LEU A 119 2.64 -5.53 -15.45
CA LEU A 119 3.24 -5.77 -16.77
C LEU A 119 3.32 -4.50 -17.62
N LYS A 120 2.32 -3.62 -17.53
CA LYS A 120 2.33 -2.31 -18.20
C LYS A 120 3.22 -1.27 -17.52
N ARG A 121 3.79 -1.59 -16.35
CA ARG A 121 4.52 -0.67 -15.46
C ARG A 121 3.72 0.57 -15.05
N GLU A 122 2.40 0.48 -15.07
CA GLU A 122 1.51 1.57 -14.69
C GLU A 122 1.59 1.79 -13.16
N GLY A 123 2.00 3.00 -12.76
CA GLY A 123 2.07 3.39 -11.35
C GLY A 123 3.24 2.83 -10.54
N ILE A 124 4.32 2.39 -11.19
CA ILE A 124 5.53 1.86 -10.51
C ILE A 124 6.41 2.98 -9.91
N SER A 125 6.31 4.23 -10.40
CA SER A 125 7.05 5.36 -9.81
C SER A 125 6.44 6.70 -10.26
N ARG A 126 5.89 7.48 -9.32
CA ARG A 126 5.82 8.94 -9.52
C ARG A 126 7.22 9.48 -9.20
N ALA A 127 7.83 10.16 -10.16
CA ALA A 127 9.03 10.94 -9.90
C ALA A 127 8.66 12.11 -8.98
N GLY A 128 9.08 12.06 -7.71
CA GLY A 128 9.02 13.20 -6.79
C GLY A 128 8.42 12.94 -5.41
N GLU A 129 7.47 12.01 -5.27
CA GLU A 129 6.82 11.71 -3.98
C GLU A 129 6.73 10.19 -3.80
N ALA A 130 7.67 9.63 -3.03
CA ALA A 130 7.81 8.20 -2.84
C ALA A 130 6.73 7.59 -1.91
N THR A 131 5.94 8.42 -1.23
CA THR A 131 5.00 8.01 -0.18
C THR A 131 3.70 8.82 -0.28
N ALA A 132 2.55 8.15 -0.16
CA ALA A 132 1.27 8.82 0.00
C ALA A 132 1.29 9.73 1.25
N ALA A 133 0.57 10.86 1.20
CA ALA A 133 0.45 11.78 2.32
C ALA A 133 -0.05 11.06 3.59
N GLU A 134 0.45 11.47 4.76
CA GLU A 134 0.06 10.88 6.03
C GLU A 134 -1.46 11.01 6.26
N PHE A 135 -2.09 9.94 6.75
CA PHE A 135 -3.51 9.97 7.12
C PHE A 135 -3.70 10.65 8.46
N MET A 136 -4.20 11.89 8.49
CA MET A 136 -4.34 12.67 9.73
C MET A 136 -5.64 12.41 10.51
N GLY A 137 -6.47 11.45 10.10
CA GLY A 137 -7.83 11.28 10.63
C GLY A 137 -8.80 12.30 10.05
N HIS A 138 -10.08 12.21 10.43
CA HIS A 138 -11.00 13.32 10.21
C HIS A 138 -10.73 14.39 11.27
N ALA A 139 -10.49 15.64 10.84
CA ALA A 139 -10.61 16.77 11.74
C ALA A 139 -12.05 16.76 12.28
N GLY A 140 -12.19 16.46 13.57
CA GLY A 140 -13.49 16.30 14.20
C GLY A 140 -14.39 17.51 13.96
N THR A 141 -15.63 17.23 13.57
CA THR A 141 -16.78 18.09 13.88
C THR A 141 -17.29 17.77 15.28
#